data_AF-A0A660U7V2-F1
#
_entry.id   AF-A0A660U7V2-F1
#
_cell.length_a   1.000
_cell.length_b   1.000
_cell.length_c   1.000
_cell.angle_alpha   90.00
_cell.angle_beta   90.00
_cell.angle_gamma   90.00
#
_symmetry.space_group_name_H-M   'P 1'
#
loop_
_entity.id
_entity.type
_entity.pdbx_description
1 polymer ?
#
loop_
_entity_poly.entity_id
_entity_poly.type
_entity_poly.pdbx_seq_one_letter_code
_entity_poly.pdbx_strand_id
1 'polypeptide(L)'
;MVRGWLTILAFALLVPLSGFPALKISGGRVIVEGEISTELGRYDNVLKGAIEYLACAEGGKSYESILLLKCKPSQLYKALLKIGLKPGSPASFD
;
A
#
# COMPACT_ATOMS: atom_id res chain seq x y z
N MET A 1 -15.15 -44.55 -34.20
CA MET A 1 -13.74 -44.11 -34.27
C MET A 1 -13.58 -42.92 -33.34
N VAL A 2 -13.02 -43.16 -32.15
CA VAL A 2 -12.91 -42.19 -31.06
C VAL A 2 -11.59 -41.42 -31.24
N ARG A 3 -11.66 -40.09 -31.31
CA ARG A 3 -10.51 -39.16 -31.19
C ARG A 3 -10.87 -38.27 -29.99
N GLY A 4 -10.46 -38.59 -28.76
CA GLY A 4 -9.13 -38.30 -28.19
C GLY A 4 -9.00 -36.78 -27.97
N TRP A 5 -9.54 -36.21 -26.88
CA TRP A 5 -8.91 -35.98 -25.56
C TRP A 5 -7.63 -35.12 -25.59
N LEU A 6 -7.61 -34.13 -24.67
CA LEU A 6 -6.53 -33.18 -24.34
C LEU A 6 -6.28 -32.13 -25.42
N THR A 7 -6.56 -30.85 -25.17
CA THR A 7 -5.73 -30.09 -24.25
C THR A 7 -6.53 -28.94 -23.62
N ILE A 8 -6.94 -29.14 -22.37
CA ILE A 8 -7.18 -28.05 -21.41
C ILE A 8 -5.83 -27.38 -21.21
N LEU A 9 -5.57 -26.24 -21.87
CA LEU A 9 -4.51 -25.27 -21.52
C LEU A 9 -4.76 -23.97 -22.29
N ALA A 10 -5.88 -23.32 -21.97
CA ALA A 10 -5.98 -21.87 -22.07
C ALA A 10 -6.24 -21.31 -20.67
N PHE A 11 -5.43 -21.77 -19.70
CA PHE A 11 -5.31 -21.19 -18.37
C PHE A 11 -3.97 -20.44 -18.30
N ALA A 12 -3.75 -19.56 -19.26
CA ALA A 12 -2.53 -18.78 -19.35
C ALA A 12 -2.86 -17.44 -19.97
N LEU A 13 -2.62 -16.39 -19.17
CA LEU A 13 -2.64 -14.98 -19.54
C LEU A 13 -4.02 -14.37 -19.83
N LEU A 14 -4.88 -14.39 -18.82
CA LEU A 14 -5.69 -13.21 -18.51
C LEU A 14 -5.95 -13.20 -17.01
N VAL A 15 -4.85 -13.06 -16.25
CA VAL A 15 -4.93 -12.35 -14.97
C VAL A 15 -5.04 -10.88 -15.39
N PRO A 16 -6.22 -10.24 -15.28
CA PRO A 16 -6.21 -8.80 -15.24
C PRO A 16 -5.55 -8.39 -13.91
N LEU A 17 -5.39 -7.09 -13.70
CA LEU A 17 -5.08 -6.45 -12.42
C LEU A 17 -3.61 -6.06 -12.33
N SER A 18 -3.39 -4.77 -12.59
CA SER A 18 -2.56 -3.88 -11.77
C SER A 18 -2.70 -4.18 -10.26
N GLY A 19 -2.19 -5.32 -9.82
CA GLY A 19 -2.19 -5.75 -8.44
C GLY A 19 -0.86 -5.35 -7.82
N PHE A 20 -0.81 -4.17 -7.19
CA PHE A 20 0.35 -3.69 -6.43
C PHE A 20 1.11 -4.81 -5.71
N PRO A 21 2.36 -5.15 -6.11
CA PRO A 21 3.20 -5.99 -5.29
C PRO A 21 4.52 -5.25 -5.04
N ALA A 22 4.52 -4.35 -4.05
CA ALA A 22 5.75 -3.70 -3.62
C ALA A 22 6.05 -3.89 -2.13
N LEU A 23 5.26 -4.69 -1.40
CA LEU A 23 5.52 -4.97 0.01
C LEU A 23 6.26 -6.30 0.17
N LYS A 24 7.51 -6.26 0.65
CA LYS A 24 8.33 -7.44 0.98
C LYS A 24 8.66 -7.45 2.46
N ILE A 25 8.65 -8.63 3.07
CA ILE A 25 9.01 -8.82 4.48
C ILE A 25 10.22 -9.73 4.53
N SER A 26 11.32 -9.30 5.15
CA SER A 26 12.53 -10.11 5.29
C SER A 26 13.33 -9.69 6.51
N GLY A 27 13.65 -10.64 7.40
CA GLY A 27 14.52 -10.41 8.56
C GLY A 27 14.07 -9.25 9.47
N GLY A 28 12.76 -9.13 9.74
CA GLY A 28 12.21 -8.02 10.55
C GLY A 28 12.09 -6.69 9.82
N ARG A 29 12.36 -6.65 8.51
CA ARG A 29 12.22 -5.45 7.66
C ARG A 29 10.96 -5.54 6.83
N VAL A 30 10.26 -4.42 6.68
CA VAL A 30 9.21 -4.24 5.67
C VAL A 30 9.78 -3.29 4.62
N ILE A 31 9.87 -3.76 3.38
CA ILE A 31 10.31 -2.98 2.23
C ILE A 31 9.06 -2.64 1.43
N VAL A 32 8.81 -1.36 1.20
CA VAL A 32 7.67 -0.86 0.44
C VAL A 32 8.17 0.20 -0.54
N GLU A 33 7.74 0.10 -1.80
CA GLU A 33 7.98 1.18 -2.75
C GLU A 33 7.09 2.38 -2.45
N GLY A 34 7.63 3.57 -2.65
CA GLY A 34 6.87 4.80 -2.52
C GLY A 34 7.40 5.88 -3.47
N GLU A 35 6.64 6.94 -3.58
CA GLU A 35 6.97 8.13 -4.36
C GLU A 35 6.72 9.39 -3.52
N ILE A 36 7.22 10.53 -3.98
CA ILE A 36 6.93 11.81 -3.33
C ILE A 36 5.45 12.12 -3.58
N SER A 37 4.73 12.47 -2.52
CA SER A 37 3.32 12.83 -2.63
C SER A 37 3.15 14.08 -3.50
N THR A 38 2.30 13.97 -4.52
CA THR A 38 1.92 15.08 -5.40
C THR A 38 0.81 15.96 -4.81
N GLU A 39 0.22 15.54 -3.69
CA GLU A 39 -0.90 16.21 -3.03
C GLU A 39 -0.43 17.17 -1.92
N LEU A 40 0.89 17.29 -1.72
CA LEU A 40 1.48 18.17 -0.71
C LEU A 40 0.96 19.60 -0.87
N GLY A 41 0.44 20.14 0.24
CA GLY A 41 -0.05 21.51 0.29
C GLY A 41 -1.45 21.73 -0.28
N ARG A 42 -2.16 20.67 -0.68
CA ARG A 42 -3.54 20.75 -1.21
C ARG A 42 -4.50 21.54 -0.30
N TYR A 43 -4.28 21.50 1.01
CA TYR A 43 -5.10 22.21 2.00
C TYR A 43 -4.29 23.23 2.81
N ASP A 44 -3.22 23.82 2.26
CA ASP A 44 -2.35 24.76 2.97
C ASP A 44 -3.08 25.98 3.54
N ASN A 45 -4.16 26.40 2.89
CA ASN A 45 -5.02 27.47 3.39
C ASN A 45 -5.70 27.13 4.73
N VAL A 46 -5.87 25.85 5.06
CA VAL A 46 -6.49 25.37 6.31
C VAL A 46 -5.46 24.76 7.25
N LEU A 47 -4.56 23.93 6.71
CA LEU A 47 -3.56 23.16 7.46
C LEU A 47 -2.22 23.90 7.63
N LYS A 48 -2.07 25.08 7.02
CA LYS A 48 -0.89 25.95 7.14
C LYS A 48 0.45 25.24 6.86
N GLY A 49 0.48 24.31 5.91
CA GLY A 49 1.69 23.57 5.55
C GLY A 49 2.16 22.55 6.59
N ALA A 50 1.30 22.15 7.54
CA ALA A 50 1.66 21.14 8.52
C ALA A 50 1.83 19.76 7.85
N ILE A 51 3.07 19.28 7.81
CA ILE A 51 3.40 17.90 7.43
C ILE A 51 3.42 17.07 8.71
N GLU A 52 2.42 16.20 8.89
CA GLU A 52 2.29 15.36 10.08
C GLU A 52 2.95 13.99 9.93
N TYR A 53 3.11 13.51 8.68
CA TYR A 53 3.56 12.16 8.41
C TYR A 53 4.75 12.11 7.45
N LEU A 54 5.70 11.22 7.75
CA LEU A 54 6.77 10.91 6.81
C LEU A 54 6.24 10.12 5.60
N ALA A 55 5.33 9.17 5.83
CA ALA A 55 4.80 8.30 4.78
C ALA A 55 3.36 7.86 5.07
N CYS A 56 2.56 7.70 4.02
CA CYS A 56 1.20 7.17 4.09
C CYS A 56 0.91 6.24 2.90
N ALA A 57 0.02 5.26 3.06
CA ALA A 57 -0.44 4.43 1.96
C ALA A 57 -1.53 5.15 1.14
N GLU A 58 -1.74 4.71 -0.10
CA GLU A 58 -2.80 5.24 -0.97
C GLU A 58 -4.19 5.22 -0.29
N GLY A 59 -4.95 6.30 -0.49
CA GLY A 59 -6.25 6.53 0.14
C GLY A 59 -6.19 7.07 1.57
N GLY A 60 -4.99 7.28 2.13
CA GLY A 60 -4.79 7.94 3.41
C GLY A 60 -4.63 9.46 3.29
N LYS A 61 -3.77 10.01 4.15
CA LYS A 61 -3.54 11.45 4.35
C LYS A 61 -2.40 11.99 3.47
N SER A 62 -2.47 11.78 2.16
CA SER A 62 -1.39 12.10 1.21
C SER A 62 -0.99 13.58 1.18
N TYR A 63 -1.94 14.49 1.46
CA TYR A 63 -1.71 15.94 1.44
C TYR A 63 -0.86 16.47 2.59
N GLU A 64 -0.70 15.68 3.65
CA GLU A 64 0.10 15.97 4.86
C GLU A 64 1.20 14.90 5.05
N SER A 65 1.55 14.17 3.99
CA SER A 65 2.55 13.11 3.97
C SER A 65 3.59 13.34 2.90
N ILE A 66 4.88 13.18 3.23
CA ILE A 66 5.98 13.37 2.26
C ILE A 66 6.00 12.22 1.23
N LEU A 67 5.89 10.98 1.71
CA LEU A 67 5.95 9.78 0.87
C LEU A 67 4.57 9.11 0.74
N LEU A 68 4.22 8.75 -0.48
CA LEU A 68 3.06 7.92 -0.80
C LEU A 68 3.52 6.49 -1.08
N LEU A 69 3.06 5.54 -0.27
CA LEU A 69 3.45 4.13 -0.34
C LEU A 69 2.52 3.36 -1.28
N LYS A 70 3.11 2.65 -2.25
CA LYS A 70 2.42 1.86 -3.29
C LYS A 70 1.96 0.50 -2.76
N CYS A 71 1.05 0.53 -1.79
CA CYS A 71 0.48 -0.66 -1.19
C CYS A 71 -0.90 -0.38 -0.61
N LYS A 72 -1.69 -1.44 -0.36
CA LYS A 72 -2.96 -1.28 0.37
C LYS A 72 -2.66 -1.04 1.85
N PRO A 73 -3.36 -0.11 2.54
CA PRO A 73 -3.18 0.13 3.98
C PRO A 73 -3.27 -1.15 4.83
N SER A 74 -4.18 -2.07 4.46
CA SER A 74 -4.35 -3.36 5.16
C SER A 74 -3.16 -4.32 4.99
N GLN A 75 -2.42 -4.25 3.87
CA GLN A 75 -1.21 -5.02 3.66
C GLN A 75 -0.06 -4.47 4.51
N LEU A 76 0.11 -3.15 4.52
CA LEU A 76 1.11 -2.46 5.34
C LEU A 76 0.88 -2.77 6.83
N TYR A 77 -0.36 -2.62 7.30
CA TYR A 77 -0.73 -2.93 8.68
C TYR A 77 -0.37 -4.36 9.07
N LYS A 78 -0.78 -5.36 8.27
CA LYS A 78 -0.45 -6.77 8.52
C LYS A 78 1.05 -7.04 8.49
N ALA A 79 1.81 -6.35 7.65
CA ALA A 79 3.26 -6.50 7.58
C ALA A 79 3.96 -5.96 8.82
N LEU A 80 3.54 -4.79 9.31
CA LEU A 80 4.05 -4.20 10.55
C LEU A 80 3.77 -5.11 11.75
N LEU A 81 2.58 -5.71 11.83
CA LEU A 81 2.27 -6.70 12.85
C LEU A 81 3.18 -7.94 12.77
N LYS A 82 3.47 -8.43 11.56
CA LYS A 82 4.35 -9.59 11.35
C LYS A 82 5.78 -9.36 11.82
N ILE A 83 6.27 -8.12 11.81
CA ILE A 83 7.59 -7.77 12.33
C ILE A 83 7.56 -7.35 13.81
N GLY A 84 6.42 -7.54 14.49
CA GLY A 84 6.29 -7.38 15.95
C GLY A 84 5.91 -5.98 16.42
N LEU A 85 5.54 -5.05 15.52
CA LEU A 85 5.00 -3.77 15.94
C LEU A 85 3.60 -3.93 16.56
N LYS A 86 3.27 -3.04 17.48
CA LYS A 86 1.95 -2.95 18.10
C LYS A 86 1.13 -1.83 17.46
N PRO A 87 -0.20 -1.98 17.32
CA PRO A 87 -1.06 -0.90 16.90
C PRO A 87 -0.94 0.31 17.84
N GLY A 88 -0.89 1.51 17.27
CA GLY A 88 -1.02 2.75 18.03
C GLY A 88 -2.50 3.04 18.36
N SER A 89 -2.71 4.01 19.25
CA SER A 89 -4.04 4.56 19.51
C SER A 89 -4.35 5.67 18.49
N PRO A 90 -5.57 5.73 17.94
CA PRO A 90 -6.00 6.90 17.17
C PRO A 90 -5.98 8.15 18.05
N ALA A 91 -5.80 9.32 17.45
CA ALA A 91 -5.96 10.58 18.15
C ALA A 91 -7.37 10.65 18.74
N SER A 92 -7.50 10.81 20.05
CA SER A 92 -8.76 11.18 20.68
C SER A 92 -8.96 12.68 20.49
N PHE A 93 -10.18 13.08 20.18
CA PHE A 93 -10.57 14.47 20.32
C PHE A 93 -10.75 14.74 21.81
N ASP A 94 -9.88 15.59 22.37
CA ASP A 94 -10.14 16.26 23.64
C ASP A 94 -11.12 17.43 23.44
#